data_AF-G4RNF9-F1
#
_entry.id   AF-G4RNF9-F1
#
_cell.length_a   1.000
_cell.length_b   1.000
_cell.length_c   1.000
_cell.angle_alpha   90.00
_cell.angle_beta   90.00
_cell.angle_gamma   90.00
#
_symmetry.space_group_name_H-M   'P 1'
#
loop_
_entity.id
_entity.type
_entity.pdbx_description
1 polymer ?
#
loop_
_entity_poly.entity_id
_entity_poly.type
_entity_poly.pdbx_seq_one_letter_code
_entity_poly.pdbx_strand_id
1 'polypeptide(L)'
;MRLCALVLSDDDRVLKVLEALSPDVIYLAYRGRGLLRHGERLRRLGEVRICTYIPIQVPPGFGSAGPLSFLERCAGLPVIVL
;
A
#
# COMPACT_ATOMS: atom_id res chain seq x y z
N MET A 1 9.16 -14.67 -2.12
CA MET A 1 8.44 -14.42 -3.39
C MET A 1 8.06 -12.96 -3.38
N ARG A 2 8.39 -12.18 -4.42
CA ARG A 2 8.07 -10.75 -4.42
C ARG A 2 6.60 -10.54 -4.83
N LEU A 3 5.78 -9.98 -3.95
CA LEU A 3 4.35 -9.71 -4.14
C LEU A 3 4.07 -8.22 -3.92
N CYS A 4 3.32 -7.62 -4.84
CA CYS A 4 2.80 -6.26 -4.68
C CYS A 4 1.33 -6.26 -4.31
N ALA A 5 0.91 -5.29 -3.49
CA ALA A 5 -0.49 -5.00 -3.25
C ALA A 5 -0.85 -3.58 -3.69
N LEU A 6 -1.93 -3.45 -4.46
CA LEU A 6 -2.60 -2.17 -4.73
C LEU A 6 -3.92 -2.13 -3.97
N VAL A 7 -3.99 -1.28 -2.96
CA VAL A 7 -5.16 -1.17 -2.08
C VAL A 7 -5.96 0.07 -2.45
N LEU A 8 -7.17 -0.15 -2.90
CA LEU A 8 -8.18 0.81 -3.30
C LEU A 8 -9.30 0.93 -2.27
N SER A 9 -9.50 -0.08 -1.41
CA SER A 9 -10.54 -0.14 -0.37
C SER A 9 -10.02 0.18 1.04
N ASP A 10 -10.82 0.87 1.86
CA ASP A 10 -10.55 1.11 3.29
C ASP A 10 -11.28 0.16 4.24
N ASP A 11 -11.76 -0.97 3.74
CA ASP A 11 -12.33 -2.04 4.57
C ASP A 11 -11.25 -2.67 5.47
N ASP A 12 -11.50 -2.75 6.77
CA ASP A 12 -10.55 -3.31 7.74
C ASP A 12 -10.20 -4.78 7.47
N ARG A 13 -11.04 -5.51 6.73
CA ARG A 13 -10.76 -6.90 6.31
C ARG A 13 -9.56 -7.00 5.37
N VAL A 14 -9.24 -5.93 4.63
CA VAL A 14 -8.04 -5.84 3.77
C VAL A 14 -6.78 -6.11 4.57
N LEU A 15 -6.70 -5.62 5.81
CA LEU A 15 -5.52 -5.83 6.66
C LEU A 15 -5.26 -7.31 6.95
N LYS A 16 -6.32 -8.12 7.10
CA LYS A 16 -6.18 -9.57 7.30
C LYS A 16 -5.62 -10.26 6.05
N VAL A 17 -6.03 -9.80 4.87
CA VAL A 17 -5.51 -10.30 3.59
C VAL A 17 -4.04 -9.93 3.43
N LEU A 18 -3.68 -8.68 3.74
CA LEU A 18 -2.29 -8.21 3.70
C LEU A 18 -1.41 -8.97 4.70
N GLU A 19 -1.89 -9.26 5.91
CA GLU A 19 -1.19 -10.09 6.89
C GLU A 19 -0.96 -11.52 6.37
N ALA A 20 -1.99 -12.15 5.82
CA ALA A 20 -1.91 -13.52 5.33
C ALA A 20 -0.98 -13.67 4.13
N LEU A 21 -0.97 -12.68 3.22
CA LEU A 21 -0.17 -12.73 2.00
C LEU A 21 1.22 -12.13 2.15
N SER A 22 1.41 -11.26 3.14
CA SER A 22 2.69 -10.58 3.45
C SER A 22 3.38 -9.99 2.21
N PRO A 23 2.73 -9.07 1.48
CA PRO A 23 3.32 -8.43 0.31
C PRO A 23 4.54 -7.58 0.69
N ASP A 24 5.60 -7.60 -0.12
CA ASP A 24 6.80 -6.80 0.11
C ASP A 24 6.52 -5.30 0.04
N VAL A 25 5.57 -4.92 -0.81
CA VAL A 25 5.20 -3.53 -1.06
C VAL A 25 3.69 -3.37 -1.15
N ILE A 26 3.20 -2.33 -0.49
CA ILE A 26 1.77 -2.01 -0.39
C ILE A 26 1.57 -0.58 -0.87
N TYR A 27 0.78 -0.39 -1.92
CA TYR A 27 0.36 0.92 -2.40
C TYR A 27 -1.05 1.23 -1.90
N LEU A 28 -1.20 2.29 -1.11
CA LEU A 28 -2.51 2.81 -0.70
C LEU A 28 -2.95 3.91 -1.66
N ALA A 29 -3.98 3.63 -2.44
CA ALA A 29 -4.56 4.55 -3.41
C ALA A 29 -6.05 4.78 -3.14
N TYR A 30 -6.58 5.87 -3.68
CA TYR A 30 -8.00 6.22 -3.58
C TYR A 30 -8.54 6.15 -2.14
N ARG A 31 -9.55 5.30 -1.88
CA ARG A 31 -10.12 5.09 -0.53
C ARG A 31 -9.17 4.30 0.37
N GLY A 32 -8.35 3.40 -0.16
CA GLY A 32 -7.37 2.62 0.61
C GLY A 32 -6.41 3.44 1.48
N ARG A 33 -6.19 4.73 1.14
CA ARG A 33 -5.49 5.69 2.02
C ARG A 33 -6.15 5.84 3.40
N GLY A 34 -7.44 5.59 3.51
CA GLY A 34 -8.19 5.58 4.76
C GLY A 34 -7.68 4.54 5.76
N LEU A 35 -6.98 3.48 5.31
CA LEU A 35 -6.35 2.51 6.21
C LEU A 35 -5.18 3.11 7.01
N LEU A 36 -4.66 4.30 6.65
CA LEU A 36 -3.63 5.01 7.41
C LEU A 36 -3.98 5.22 8.89
N ARG A 37 -5.28 5.22 9.25
CA ARG A 37 -5.74 5.21 10.64
C ARG A 37 -5.18 4.04 11.48
N HIS A 38 -4.74 2.97 10.83
CA HIS A 38 -4.11 1.79 11.42
C HIS A 38 -2.57 1.85 11.44
N GLY A 39 -1.99 3.06 11.42
CA GLY A 39 -0.60 3.36 11.08
C GLY A 39 0.45 2.31 11.47
N GLU A 40 0.57 2.00 12.77
CA GLU A 40 1.56 1.04 13.28
C GLU A 40 1.34 -0.39 12.78
N ARG A 41 0.09 -0.81 12.60
CA ARG A 41 -0.23 -2.14 12.06
C ARG A 41 0.22 -2.24 10.61
N LEU A 42 -0.12 -1.26 9.77
CA LEU A 42 0.29 -1.21 8.37
C LEU A 42 1.81 -1.22 8.19
N ARG A 43 2.54 -0.47 9.02
CA ARG A 43 4.01 -0.37 8.93
C ARG A 43 4.73 -1.70 9.20
N ARG A 44 4.10 -2.64 9.90
CA ARG A 44 4.65 -3.97 10.16
C ARG A 44 4.43 -4.96 9.02
N LEU A 45 3.55 -4.65 8.07
CA LEU A 45 3.18 -5.57 6.99
C LEU A 45 4.15 -5.56 5.81
N GLY A 46 4.86 -4.46 5.61
CA GLY A 46 5.79 -4.29 4.49
C GLY A 46 6.10 -2.82 4.23
N GLU A 47 6.71 -2.55 3.07
CA GLU A 47 6.96 -1.18 2.65
C GLU A 47 5.66 -0.55 2.13
N VAL A 48 5.14 0.43 2.88
CA VAL A 48 3.88 1.10 2.53
C VAL A 48 4.14 2.41 1.80
N ARG A 49 3.52 2.55 0.63
CA ARG A 49 3.58 3.71 -0.28
C ARG A 49 2.21 4.35 -0.44
N ILE A 50 2.10 5.65 -0.21
CA ILE A 50 0.86 6.41 -0.36
C ILE A 50 0.82 7.04 -1.74
N CYS A 51 -0.15 6.64 -2.56
CA CYS A 51 -0.35 7.22 -3.87
C CYS A 51 -0.96 8.62 -3.73
N THR A 52 -0.16 9.65 -3.99
CA THR A 52 -0.58 11.04 -3.87
C THR A 52 0.21 11.94 -4.82
N TYR A 53 -0.43 13.01 -5.30
CA TYR A 53 0.24 14.10 -6.01
C TYR A 53 0.84 15.14 -5.06
N ILE A 54 0.58 15.01 -3.75
CA ILE A 54 0.96 15.99 -2.73
C ILE A 54 1.79 15.27 -1.65
N PRO A 55 3.12 15.09 -1.85
CA PRO A 55 3.96 14.30 -0.94
C PRO A 55 4.01 14.81 0.50
N ILE A 56 3.81 16.11 0.72
CA ILE A 56 3.83 16.72 2.08
C ILE A 56 2.69 16.20 2.99
N GLN A 57 1.66 15.56 2.41
CA GLN A 57 0.55 14.97 3.16
C GLN A 57 0.83 13.54 3.64
N VAL A 58 1.98 12.96 3.30
CA VAL A 58 2.32 11.59 3.71
C VAL A 58 2.83 11.60 5.15
N PRO A 59 2.20 10.84 6.06
CA PRO A 59 2.63 10.80 7.46
C PRO A 59 4.06 10.22 7.60
N PRO A 60 4.79 10.58 8.67
CA PRO A 60 6.09 9.99 8.96
C PRO A 60 6.04 8.46 8.99
N GLY A 61 7.05 7.81 8.43
CA GLY A 61 7.15 6.35 8.38
C GLY A 61 6.44 5.68 7.21
N PHE A 62 5.83 6.46 6.32
CA PHE A 62 5.29 6.02 5.03
C PHE A 62 6.06 6.68 3.87
N GLY A 63 6.17 5.99 2.74
CA GLY A 63 6.72 6.59 1.51
C GLY A 63 5.62 7.20 0.65
N SER A 64 5.93 8.24 -0.13
CA SER A 64 5.05 8.69 -1.22
C SER A 64 5.27 7.85 -2.48
N ALA A 65 4.23 7.74 -3.30
CA ALA A 65 4.29 7.18 -4.65
C ALA A 65 3.52 8.06 -5.64
N GLY A 66 4.11 8.23 -6.82
CA GLY A 66 3.44 8.89 -7.95
C GLY A 66 2.48 7.95 -8.67
N PRO A 67 1.74 8.47 -9.67
CA PRO A 67 0.68 7.72 -10.37
C PRO A 67 1.16 6.44 -11.05
N LEU A 68 2.39 6.45 -11.56
CA LEU A 68 2.97 5.33 -12.31
C LEU A 68 3.90 4.45 -11.48
N SER A 69 4.25 4.87 -10.26
CA SER A 69 5.26 4.17 -9.44
C SER A 69 4.86 2.74 -9.08
N PHE A 70 3.56 2.43 -9.03
CA PHE A 70 3.06 1.06 -8.86
C PHE A 70 3.36 0.20 -10.08
N LEU A 71 3.03 0.70 -11.28
CA LEU A 71 3.22 -0.04 -12.54
C LEU A 71 4.71 -0.29 -12.80
N GLU A 72 5.55 0.72 -12.58
CA GLU A 72 7.01 0.61 -12.78
C GLU A 72 7.64 -0.42 -11.85
N ARG A 73 7.28 -0.39 -10.56
CA ARG A 73 7.91 -1.26 -9.56
C ARG A 73 7.37 -2.69 -9.57
N CYS A 74 6.10 -2.87 -9.92
CA CYS A 74 5.41 -4.15 -9.84
C CYS A 74 5.29 -4.85 -11.20
N ALA A 75 5.87 -4.30 -12.26
CA ALA A 75 5.93 -4.93 -13.58
C ALA A 75 6.58 -6.33 -13.51
N GLY A 76 5.88 -7.34 -14.01
CA GLY A 76 6.34 -8.73 -14.00
C GLY A 76 6.28 -9.42 -12.63
N LEU A 77 5.73 -8.77 -11.60
CA LEU A 77 5.48 -9.37 -10.30
C LEU A 77 4.01 -9.79 -10.16
N PRO A 78 3.72 -10.83 -9.36
CA PRO A 78 2.37 -11.07 -8.86
C PRO A 78 1.82 -9.84 -8.15
N VAL A 79 0.56 -9.52 -8.43
CA VAL A 79 -0.15 -8.37 -7.86
C VAL A 79 -1.47 -8.85 -7.27
N ILE A 80 -1.79 -8.34 -6.09
CA ILE A 80 -3.17 -8.35 -5.58
C ILE A 80 -3.75 -6.94 -5.57
N VAL A 81 -5.01 -6.81 -5.97
CA VAL A 81 -5.78 -5.55 -5.94
C VAL A 81 -6.91 -5.72 -4.93
N LEU A 82 -6.99 -4.82 -3.95
CA LEU A 82 -7.86 -4.96 -2.76
C LEU A 82 -8.71 -3.72 -2.51
#